data_AF-A0A3D0C3I7-F1
#
_entry.id   AF-A0A3D0C3I7-F1
#
_cell.length_a   1.000
_cell.length_b   1.000
_cell.length_c   1.000
_cell.angle_alpha   90.00
_cell.angle_beta   90.00
_cell.angle_gamma   90.00
#
_symmetry.space_group_name_H-M   'P 1'
#
loop_
_entity.id
_entity.type
_entity.pdbx_description
1 polymer ?
#
loop_
_entity_poly.entity_id
_entity_poly.type
_entity_poly.pdbx_seq_one_letter_code
_entity_poly.pdbx_strand_id
1 'polypeptide(L)'
;MKSIVIAMTVMLLVSCTSSPDFPTIDDPNVELTSIKKQYAEELANIHIGDYIDYVAKQFPEMFVASDNMKNTIYEFTYQQQYLLAANNAETKTYTQTLRFYFINQKLAHWKVK
;
A
#
# COMPACT_ATOMS: atom_id res chain seq x y z
N MET A 1 -52.47 21.35 -17.59
CA MET A 1 -51.93 20.73 -16.36
C MET A 1 -51.44 19.33 -16.73
N LYS A 2 -50.19 18.90 -16.63
CA LYS A 2 -48.97 19.37 -15.99
C LYS A 2 -47.80 18.98 -16.91
N SER A 3 -46.99 19.94 -17.34
CA SER A 3 -45.73 19.69 -18.03
C SER A 3 -44.66 19.53 -16.95
N ILE A 4 -44.06 18.35 -16.82
CA ILE A 4 -42.93 18.15 -15.90
C ILE A 4 -41.68 18.65 -16.61
N VAL A 5 -41.22 19.81 -16.15
CA VAL A 5 -39.93 20.42 -16.43
C VAL A 5 -38.85 19.49 -15.87
N ILE A 6 -38.06 18.85 -16.74
CA ILE A 6 -36.81 18.19 -16.33
C ILE A 6 -35.77 19.29 -16.19
N ALA A 7 -35.57 19.71 -14.95
CA ALA A 7 -34.54 20.66 -14.57
C ALA A 7 -33.15 20.03 -14.73
N MET A 8 -32.38 20.70 -15.59
CA MET A 8 -30.94 20.92 -15.63
C MET A 8 -30.16 20.69 -14.32
N THR A 9 -28.86 20.42 -14.48
CA THR A 9 -27.76 20.27 -13.47
C THR A 9 -27.67 18.85 -12.90
N VAL A 10 -26.53 18.16 -12.85
CA VAL A 10 -25.14 18.52 -12.56
C VAL A 10 -24.26 17.40 -13.13
N MET A 11 -23.16 17.74 -13.81
CA MET A 11 -21.84 17.14 -13.53
C MET A 11 -20.80 17.95 -14.29
N LEU A 12 -20.32 18.98 -13.61
CA LEU A 12 -19.00 19.54 -13.87
C LEU A 12 -18.00 18.37 -13.85
N LEU A 13 -17.48 18.00 -15.02
CA LEU A 13 -16.20 17.32 -15.12
C LEU A 13 -15.14 18.35 -14.73
N VAL A 14 -14.97 18.55 -13.42
CA VAL A 14 -13.74 19.12 -12.88
C VAL A 14 -12.66 18.09 -13.21
N SER A 15 -12.04 18.27 -14.37
CA SER A 15 -10.76 17.65 -14.66
C SER A 15 -9.76 18.31 -13.72
N CYS A 16 -9.67 17.81 -12.49
CA CYS A 16 -8.50 18.01 -11.66
C CYS A 16 -7.36 17.23 -12.30
N THR A 17 -6.83 17.73 -13.41
CA THR A 17 -5.46 17.40 -13.82
C THR A 17 -4.52 18.22 -12.95
N SER A 18 -4.58 18.01 -11.62
CA SER A 18 -3.43 18.31 -10.79
C SER A 18 -2.40 17.27 -11.16
N SER A 19 -1.35 17.66 -11.88
CA SER A 19 -0.15 16.85 -11.97
C SER A 19 0.17 16.37 -10.55
N PRO A 20 0.37 15.06 -10.33
CA PRO A 20 0.63 14.56 -9.00
C PRO A 20 1.87 15.27 -8.45
N ASP A 21 1.66 16.06 -7.40
CA ASP A 21 2.72 16.86 -6.79
C ASP A 21 3.49 15.89 -5.87
N PHE A 22 4.58 15.34 -6.40
CA PHE A 22 5.41 14.41 -5.66
C PHE A 22 6.32 15.17 -4.69
N PRO A 23 6.53 14.66 -3.46
CA PRO A 23 7.46 15.28 -2.54
C PRO A 23 8.86 15.30 -3.16
N THR A 24 9.53 16.45 -3.07
CA THR A 24 10.94 16.60 -3.38
C THR A 24 11.74 16.37 -2.10
N ILE A 25 12.69 15.43 -2.12
CA ILE A 25 13.45 14.99 -0.94
C ILE A 25 14.93 14.81 -1.28
N ASP A 26 15.78 14.86 -0.26
CA ASP A 26 17.23 14.65 -0.39
C ASP A 26 17.60 13.17 -0.17
N ASP A 27 17.07 12.52 0.88
CA ASP A 27 17.31 11.11 1.21
C ASP A 27 15.99 10.33 1.40
N PRO A 28 15.62 9.44 0.46
CA PRO A 28 14.40 8.64 0.56
C PRO A 28 14.36 7.70 1.77
N ASN A 29 15.50 7.30 2.33
CA ASN A 29 15.52 6.37 3.47
C ASN A 29 15.18 7.04 4.80
N VAL A 30 15.30 8.36 4.86
CA VAL A 30 15.06 9.15 6.08
C VAL A 30 13.71 9.87 5.99
N GLU A 31 13.40 10.42 4.82
CA GLU A 31 12.28 11.34 4.67
C GLU A 31 10.96 10.66 4.26
N LEU A 32 11.03 9.52 3.54
CA LEU A 32 9.82 8.80 3.15
C LEU A 32 9.28 7.95 4.30
N THR A 33 7.94 7.93 4.40
CA THR A 33 7.23 7.12 5.39
C THR A 33 7.61 5.65 5.29
N SER A 34 8.18 5.09 6.36
CA SER A 34 8.42 3.65 6.41
C SER A 34 7.11 2.85 6.34
N ILE A 35 7.14 1.67 5.71
CA ILE A 35 5.98 0.78 5.64
C ILE A 35 5.45 0.39 7.03
N LYS A 36 6.33 0.29 8.03
CA LYS A 36 5.94 0.02 9.43
C LYS A 36 5.11 1.16 10.02
N LYS A 37 5.46 2.41 9.69
CA LYS A 37 4.73 3.59 10.16
C LYS A 37 3.41 3.73 9.42
N GLN A 38 3.39 3.46 8.11
CA GLN A 38 2.18 3.55 7.30
C GLN A 38 1.11 2.53 7.74
N TYR A 39 1.52 1.30 8.07
CA TYR A 39 0.62 0.20 8.43
C TYR A 39 0.73 -0.17 9.92
N ALA A 40 0.97 0.82 10.79
CA ALA A 40 1.23 0.57 12.20
C ALA A 40 0.02 -0.08 12.91
N GLU A 41 -1.19 0.31 12.54
CA GLU A 41 -2.43 -0.22 13.13
C GLU A 41 -2.68 -1.67 12.70
N GLU A 42 -2.56 -1.96 11.41
CA GLU A 42 -2.69 -3.31 10.84
C GLU A 42 -1.63 -4.25 11.41
N LEU A 43 -0.37 -3.77 11.51
CA LEU A 43 0.73 -4.54 12.10
C LEU A 43 0.54 -4.77 13.60
N ALA A 44 -0.12 -3.87 14.32
CA ALA A 44 -0.45 -4.05 15.74
C ALA A 44 -1.58 -5.08 15.96
N ASN A 45 -2.42 -5.31 14.95
CA ASN A 45 -3.54 -6.24 15.03
C ASN A 45 -3.17 -7.68 14.68
N ILE A 46 -2.03 -7.91 14.01
CA ILE A 46 -1.56 -9.27 13.69
C ILE A 46 -0.60 -9.79 14.76
N HIS A 47 -0.69 -11.09 15.03
CA HIS A 47 0.08 -11.79 16.04
C HIS A 47 0.62 -13.11 15.51
N ILE A 48 1.75 -13.54 16.06
CA ILE A 48 2.29 -14.88 15.78
C ILE A 48 1.23 -15.92 16.19
N GLY A 49 0.93 -16.84 15.27
CA GLY A 49 -0.11 -17.85 15.40
C GLY A 49 -1.39 -17.54 14.63
N ASP A 50 -1.59 -16.30 14.17
CA ASP A 50 -2.75 -15.92 13.38
C ASP A 50 -2.79 -16.67 12.05
N TYR A 51 -3.99 -17.03 11.61
CA TYR A 51 -4.20 -17.71 10.34
C TYR A 51 -3.95 -16.78 9.16
N ILE A 52 -3.49 -17.34 8.03
CA ILE A 52 -3.30 -16.62 6.76
C ILE A 52 -4.51 -15.74 6.42
N ASP A 53 -5.73 -16.29 6.51
CA ASP A 53 -6.96 -15.56 6.18
C ASP A 53 -7.21 -14.32 7.05
N TYR A 54 -6.73 -14.31 8.29
CA TYR A 54 -6.82 -13.15 9.17
C TYR A 54 -5.82 -12.08 8.75
N VAL A 55 -4.56 -12.47 8.53
CA VAL A 55 -3.51 -11.55 8.06
C VAL A 55 -3.86 -10.97 6.67
N ALA A 56 -4.43 -11.79 5.78
CA ALA A 56 -4.90 -11.38 4.46
C ALA A 56 -5.97 -10.29 4.51
N LYS A 57 -6.81 -10.26 5.57
CA LYS A 57 -7.81 -9.20 5.73
C LYS A 57 -7.19 -7.85 6.11
N GLN A 58 -6.06 -7.88 6.82
CA GLN A 58 -5.30 -6.68 7.16
C GLN A 58 -4.47 -6.20 5.96
N PHE A 59 -3.98 -7.13 5.13
CA PHE A 59 -3.15 -6.85 3.95
C PHE A 59 -3.76 -7.49 2.69
N PRO A 60 -4.86 -6.94 2.14
CA PRO A 60 -5.64 -7.57 1.08
C PRO A 60 -4.90 -7.72 -0.25
N GLU A 61 -3.87 -6.92 -0.49
CA GLU A 61 -3.06 -6.96 -1.71
C GLU A 61 -1.78 -7.81 -1.55
N MET A 62 -1.69 -8.59 -0.46
CA MET A 62 -0.54 -9.49 -0.30
C MET A 62 -0.59 -10.62 -1.33
N PHE A 63 0.58 -11.00 -1.85
CA PHE A 63 0.72 -12.04 -2.87
C PHE A 63 1.65 -13.15 -2.38
N VAL A 64 1.45 -14.36 -2.92
CA VAL A 64 2.29 -15.52 -2.60
C VAL A 64 3.66 -15.33 -3.26
N ALA A 65 4.69 -15.16 -2.45
CA ALA A 65 6.09 -15.09 -2.92
C ALA A 65 6.75 -16.48 -2.98
N SER A 66 6.32 -17.39 -2.11
CA SER A 66 6.77 -18.78 -2.11
C SER A 66 5.72 -19.64 -1.42
N ASP A 67 5.46 -20.84 -1.94
CA ASP A 67 4.57 -21.79 -1.30
C ASP A 67 5.13 -23.20 -1.40
N ASN A 68 5.10 -23.92 -0.29
CA ASN A 68 5.34 -25.35 -0.22
C ASN A 68 4.36 -25.97 0.76
N MET A 69 4.19 -27.31 0.71
CA MET A 69 3.14 -28.03 1.45
C MET A 69 3.03 -27.71 2.95
N LYS A 70 4.08 -27.19 3.60
CA LYS A 70 4.05 -26.81 5.02
C LYS A 70 4.26 -25.32 5.28
N ASN A 71 4.96 -24.61 4.40
CA ASN A 71 5.37 -23.22 4.63
C ASN A 71 4.98 -22.36 3.44
N THR A 72 4.38 -21.22 3.74
CA THR A 72 3.97 -20.24 2.74
C THR A 72 4.55 -18.88 3.10
N ILE A 73 5.05 -18.15 2.13
CA ILE A 73 5.57 -16.80 2.28
C ILE A 73 4.68 -15.88 1.46
N TYR A 74 4.08 -14.90 2.13
CA TYR A 74 3.37 -13.80 1.48
C TYR A 74 4.20 -12.53 1.55
N GLU A 75 4.03 -11.69 0.54
CA GLU A 75 4.62 -10.37 0.48
C GLU A 75 3.55 -9.32 0.22
N PHE A 76 3.73 -8.14 0.81
CA PHE A 76 2.91 -6.96 0.60
C PHE A 76 3.82 -5.78 0.33
N THR A 77 3.55 -5.03 -0.73
CA THR A 77 4.43 -3.98 -1.23
C THR A 77 3.79 -2.61 -1.05
N TYR A 78 4.56 -1.68 -0.49
CA TYR A 78 4.20 -0.26 -0.39
C TYR A 78 5.14 0.56 -1.26
N GLN A 79 4.57 1.41 -2.10
CA GLN A 79 5.31 2.26 -3.04
C GLN A 79 5.01 3.73 -2.80
N GLN A 80 6.05 4.55 -2.88
CA GLN A 80 5.96 6.00 -2.79
C GLN A 80 6.74 6.61 -3.95
N GLN A 81 6.12 7.55 -4.66
CA GLN A 81 6.78 8.32 -5.70
C GLN A 81 7.35 9.62 -5.13
N TYR A 82 8.53 10.02 -5.59
CA TYR A 82 9.24 11.21 -5.12
C TYR A 82 10.11 11.82 -6.22
N LEU A 83 10.54 13.07 -6.02
CA LEU A 83 11.57 13.75 -6.81
C LEU A 83 12.83 13.88 -5.95
N LEU A 84 14.01 13.64 -6.53
CA LEU A 84 15.27 13.90 -5.81
C LEU A 84 15.64 15.37 -5.93
N ALA A 85 15.87 16.05 -4.81
CA ALA A 85 16.28 17.46 -4.78
C ALA A 85 17.50 17.77 -5.68
N ALA A 86 18.46 16.84 -5.74
CA ALA A 86 19.64 16.94 -6.61
C ALA A 86 19.33 16.82 -8.12
N ASN A 87 18.17 16.24 -8.49
CA ASN A 87 17.70 16.09 -9.86
C ASN A 87 16.16 16.00 -9.92
N ASN A 88 15.49 17.15 -9.87
CA ASN A 88 14.02 17.27 -9.85
C ASN A 88 13.35 16.99 -11.22
N ALA A 89 14.09 16.48 -12.21
CA ALA A 89 13.57 16.24 -13.55
C ALA A 89 12.88 14.87 -13.68
N GLU A 90 13.19 13.91 -12.80
CA GLU A 90 12.69 12.53 -12.89
C GLU A 90 12.01 12.07 -11.62
N THR A 91 10.78 11.56 -11.76
CA THR A 91 10.09 10.85 -10.67
C THR A 91 10.75 9.51 -10.43
N LYS A 92 11.06 9.24 -9.16
CA LYS A 92 11.55 7.95 -8.68
C LYS A 92 10.52 7.26 -7.82
N THR A 93 10.63 5.94 -7.74
CA THR A 93 9.77 5.11 -6.88
C THR A 93 10.60 4.49 -5.77
N TYR A 94 10.21 4.73 -4.53
CA TYR A 94 10.71 4.03 -3.36
C TYR A 94 9.76 2.88 -3.04
N THR A 95 10.29 1.68 -2.86
CA THR A 95 9.50 0.47 -2.63
C THR A 95 9.97 -0.22 -1.36
N GLN A 96 9.03 -0.54 -0.47
CA GLN A 96 9.26 -1.32 0.74
C GLN A 96 8.34 -2.54 0.71
N THR A 97 8.81 -3.68 1.24
CA THR A 97 8.04 -4.92 1.23
C THR A 97 7.95 -5.50 2.63
N LEU A 98 6.73 -5.75 3.09
CA LEU A 98 6.46 -6.62 4.24
C LEU A 98 6.47 -8.07 3.75
N ARG A 99 7.18 -8.93 4.46
CA ARG A 99 7.22 -10.37 4.21
C ARG A 99 6.68 -11.11 5.42
N PHE A 100 5.68 -11.94 5.19
CA PHE A 100 5.01 -12.77 6.19
C PHE A 100 5.37 -14.24 5.94
N TYR A 101 5.79 -14.92 7.00
CA TYR A 101 6.17 -16.33 6.97
C TYR A 101 5.13 -17.14 7.70
N PHE A 102 4.54 -18.12 7.04
CA PHE A 102 3.53 -19.02 7.60
C PHE A 102 4.05 -20.44 7.65
N ILE A 103 3.70 -21.15 8.73
CA ILE A 103 3.93 -22.60 8.90
C ILE A 103 2.58 -23.21 9.24
N ASN A 104 2.15 -24.22 8.48
CA ASN A 104 0.82 -24.83 8.58
C ASN A 104 -0.31 -23.79 8.64
N GLN A 105 -0.25 -22.81 7.72
CA GLN A 105 -1.21 -21.69 7.60
C GLN A 105 -1.23 -20.70 8.77
N LYS A 106 -0.29 -20.77 9.71
CA LYS A 106 -0.20 -19.85 10.86
C LYS A 106 1.03 -18.97 10.76
N LEU A 107 0.87 -17.68 11.07
CA LEU A 107 1.92 -16.69 11.03
C LEU A 107 3.02 -17.08 12.03
N ALA A 108 4.21 -17.37 11.54
CA ALA A 108 5.37 -17.73 12.36
C ALA A 108 6.31 -16.54 12.57
N HIS A 109 6.41 -15.66 11.57
CA HIS A 109 7.28 -14.49 11.61
C HIS A 109 6.88 -13.48 10.54
N TRP A 110 7.24 -12.21 10.72
CA TRP A 110 7.18 -11.20 9.66
C TRP A 110 8.33 -10.21 9.79
N LYS A 111 8.72 -9.61 8.67
CA LYS A 111 9.75 -8.55 8.63
C LYS A 111 9.56 -7.61 7.44
N VAL A 112 10.21 -6.45 7.52
CA VAL A 112 10.44 -5.58 6.35
C VAL A 112 11.70 -6.07 5.64
N LYS A 113 11.65 -6.15 4.32
CA LYS A 113 12.78 -6.49 3.44
C LYS A 113 13.52 -5.23 3.00
#